data_AF-A0A1F8SNH0-F1
#
_entry.id   AF-A0A1F8SNH0-F1
#
_cell.length_a   1.000
_cell.length_b   1.000
_cell.length_c   1.000
_cell.angle_alpha   90.00
_cell.angle_beta   90.00
_cell.angle_gamma   90.00
#
_symmetry.space_group_name_H-M   'P 1'
#
loop_
_entity.id
_entity.type
_entity.pdbx_description
1 polymer ?
#
loop_
_entity_poly.entity_id
_entity_poly.type
_entity_poly.pdbx_seq_one_letter_code
_entity_poly.pdbx_strand_id
1 'polypeptide(L)' 'ERTGARVVGPVPLPTKKERFTIRRSTFIDKDSHEHFEIRTHNRLIDVLDPDSKTIDMLM' A
#
# COMPACT_ATOMS: atom_id res chain seq x y z
N GLU A 1 -24.62 -15.77 6.12
CA GLU A 1 -24.10 -16.97 5.40
C GLU A 1 -22.75 -16.62 4.81
N ARG A 2 -21.70 -17.42 5.04
CA ARG A 2 -20.41 -17.22 4.35
C ARG A 2 -20.65 -17.66 2.91
N THR A 3 -20.67 -16.71 1.97
CA THR A 3 -20.64 -17.05 0.56
C THR A 3 -19.41 -17.93 0.35
N GLY A 4 -19.57 -19.06 -0.32
CA GLY A 4 -18.54 -20.11 -0.45
C GLY A 4 -17.29 -19.69 -1.25
N ALA A 5 -17.07 -18.37 -1.41
CA ALA A 5 -15.93 -17.79 -2.10
C ALA A 5 -14.64 -18.13 -1.34
N ARG A 6 -13.71 -18.77 -2.03
CA ARG A 6 -12.37 -19.03 -1.52
C ARG A 6 -11.56 -17.76 -1.70
N VAL A 7 -11.49 -16.97 -0.64
CA VAL A 7 -10.65 -15.77 -0.60
C VAL A 7 -9.20 -16.22 -0.35
N VAL A 8 -8.33 -16.00 -1.33
CA VAL A 8 -6.89 -15.99 -1.09
C VAL A 8 -6.61 -14.62 -0.47
N GLY A 9 -6.22 -14.64 0.79
CA GLY A 9 -6.11 -13.44 1.65
C GLY A 9 -5.22 -12.35 1.05
N PRO A 10 -5.25 -11.12 1.62
CA PRO A 10 -4.52 -9.99 1.09
C PRO A 10 -3.01 -10.30 1.02
N VAL A 11 -2.53 -10.65 -0.18
CA VAL A 11 -1.13 -10.94 -0.45
C VAL A 11 -0.37 -9.62 -0.44
N PRO A 12 0.67 -9.47 0.41
CA PRO A 12 1.47 -8.27 0.42
C PRO A 12 2.30 -8.20 -0.85
N LEU A 13 2.02 -7.20 -1.69
CA LEU A 13 2.87 -6.89 -2.83
C LEU A 13 4.04 -5.99 -2.39
N PRO A 14 5.11 -5.91 -3.20
CA PRO A 14 6.24 -5.04 -2.91
C PRO A 14 5.80 -3.60 -2.63
N THR A 15 6.30 -3.05 -1.54
CA THR A 15 6.05 -1.65 -1.16
C THR A 15 6.93 -0.74 -2.00
N LYS A 16 6.33 0.22 -2.70
CA LYS A 16 7.11 1.27 -3.37
C LYS A 16 7.58 2.25 -2.30
N LYS A 17 8.89 2.49 -2.24
CA LYS A 17 9.52 3.43 -1.31
C LYS A 17 10.13 4.57 -2.12
N GLU A 18 9.57 5.75 -1.98
CA GLU A 18 10.11 6.97 -2.56
C GLU A 18 10.85 7.73 -1.46
N ARG A 19 12.15 7.95 -1.63
CA ARG A 19 13.01 8.58 -0.63
C ARG A 19 13.42 9.96 -1.12
N PHE A 20 13.21 10.96 -0.30
CA PHE A 20 13.58 12.34 -0.56
C PHE A 20 14.56 12.79 0.52
N THR A 21 15.66 13.42 0.11
CA THR A 21 16.60 14.03 1.05
C THR A 21 16.65 15.51 0.76
N ILE A 22 16.26 16.31 1.74
CA ILE A 22 16.14 17.77 1.62
C ILE A 22 17.06 18.40 2.66
N ARG A 23 17.65 19.56 2.35
CA ARG A 23 18.39 20.33 3.36
C ARG A 23 17.43 20.88 4.40
N ARG A 24 17.80 20.80 5.67
CA ARG A 24 16.95 21.32 6.76
C ARG A 24 16.89 22.85 6.75
N SER A 25 18.01 23.50 6.44
CA SER A 25 18.09 24.97 6.34
C SER A 25 17.97 25.43 4.89
N THR A 26 17.35 26.59 4.70
CA THR A 26 17.32 27.29 3.40
C THR A 26 18.65 27.95 3.05
N PHE A 27 19.52 28.20 4.03
CA PHE A 27 20.81 28.88 3.83
C PHE A 27 21.93 28.36 4.73
N ILE A 28 23.16 28.32 4.16
CA ILE A 28 24.46 27.95 4.75
C ILE A 28 24.60 26.50 5.26
N ASP A 29 23.64 25.96 6.01
CA ASP A 29 23.78 24.64 6.62
C ASP A 29 23.50 23.52 5.60
N LYS A 30 24.56 23.11 4.89
CA LYS A 30 24.53 22.05 3.88
C LYS A 30 24.62 20.67 4.50
N ASP A 31 25.27 20.49 5.65
CA ASP A 31 25.52 19.17 6.21
C ASP A 31 24.30 18.61 6.94
N SER A 32 23.42 19.49 7.43
CA SER A 32 22.11 19.08 7.96
C SER A 32 21.13 18.70 6.85
N HIS A 33 21.02 17.39 6.60
CA HIS A 33 20.02 16.79 5.72
C HIS A 33 18.89 16.12 6.50
N GLU A 34 17.68 16.18 5.96
CA GLU A 34 16.50 15.50 6.47
C GLU A 34 16.03 14.46 5.46
N HIS A 35 15.70 13.28 5.96
CA HIS A 35 15.25 12.16 5.15
C HIS A 35 13.75 11.97 5.29
N PHE A 36 13.04 12.10 4.17
CA PHE A 36 11.63 11.80 4.07
C PHE A 36 11.43 10.54 3.24
N GLU A 37 10.40 9.76 3.58
CA GLU A 37 9.97 8.64 2.75
C GLU A 37 8.46 8.62 2.59
N ILE A 38 8.03 8.31 1.37
CA ILE A 38 6.64 7.96 1.06
C ILE A 38 6.63 6.47 0.77
N ARG A 39 5.82 5.72 1.53
CA ARG A 39 5.65 4.27 1.38
C ARG A 39 4.26 3.97 0.85
N THR A 40 4.18 3.45 -0.37
CA THR A 40 2.93 2.95 -0.94
C THR A 40 2.84 1.45 -0.69
N HIS A 41 1.83 1.04 0.09
CA HIS A 41 1.58 -0.36 0.42
C HIS A 41 0.54 -0.95 -0.52
N ASN A 42 1.00 -1.81 -1.44
CA ASN A 42 0.13 -2.52 -2.35
C ASN A 42 -0.24 -3.88 -1.74
N ARG A 43 -1.53 -4.23 -1.78
CA ARG A 43 -2.04 -5.52 -1.35
C ARG A 43 -3.00 -6.03 -2.41
N LEU A 44 -2.88 -7.31 -2.77
CA LEU A 44 -3.77 -7.96 -3.72
C LEU A 44 -4.71 -8.88 -2.95
N ILE A 45 -6.02 -8.73 -3.13
CA ILE A 45 -7.02 -9.69 -2.66
C ILE A 45 -7.46 -10.45 -3.90
N ASP A 46 -7.27 -11.77 -3.90
CA ASP A 46 -7.71 -12.63 -4.99
C ASP A 46 -8.91 -13.46 -4.54
N VAL A 47 -10.03 -13.31 -5.24
CA VAL A 47 -11.30 -13.98 -4.92
C VAL A 47 -11.55 -14.99 -6.03
N LEU A 48 -11.37 -16.27 -5.70
CA LEU A 48 -11.69 -17.37 -6.60
C LEU A 48 -13.18 -17.70 -6.46
N ASP A 49 -13.91 -17.64 -7.58
CA ASP A 49 -15.35 -17.89 -7.72
C ASP A 49 -16.24 -16.92 -6.91
N PRO A 50 -16.36 -15.63 -7.31
CA PRO A 50 -17.27 -14.69 -6.65
C PRO A 50 -18.74 -14.97 -7.00
N ASP A 51 -19.57 -15.22 -5.98
CA ASP A 51 -21.03 -15.18 -6.12
C ASP A 51 -21.53 -13.73 -6.21
N SER A 52 -22.65 -13.46 -6.90
CA SER A 52 -23.17 -12.09 -7.10
C SER A 52 -23.41 -11.36 -5.78
N LYS A 53 -23.92 -12.08 -4.77
CA LYS A 53 -24.07 -11.59 -3.39
C LYS A 53 -22.74 -11.19 -2.73
N THR A 54 -21.63 -11.79 -3.14
CA THR A 54 -20.28 -11.48 -2.60
C THR A 54 -19.73 -10.19 -3.19
N ILE A 55 -20.02 -9.93 -4.47
CA ILE A 55 -19.61 -8.69 -5.15
C ILE A 55 -20.35 -7.50 -4.54
N ASP A 56 -21.66 -7.63 -4.31
CA ASP A 56 -22.48 -6.57 -3.69
C ASP A 56 -22.09 -6.28 -2.22
N MET A 57 -21.48 -7.25 -1.53
CA MET A 57 -20.96 -7.06 -0.17
C MET A 57 -19.54 -6.46 -0.13
N LEU A 58 -18.82 -6.45 -1.26
CA LEU A 58 -17.44 -5.97 -1.38
C LEU A 58 -17.33 -4.58 -2.02
N MET A 59 -18.35 -4.13 -2.79
CA MET A 59 -18.50 -2.73 -3.22
C MET A 59 -18.93 -1.83 -2.06
#